data_AF-U7ULR5-F1
#
_entry.id   AF-U7ULR5-F1
#
_cell.length_a   1.000
_cell.length_b   1.000
_cell.length_c   1.000
_cell.angle_alpha   90.00
_cell.angle_beta   90.00
_cell.angle_gamma   90.00
#
_symmetry.space_group_name_H-M   'P 1'
#
loop_
_entity.id
_entity.type
_entity.pdbx_description
1 polymer ?
#
loop_
_entity_poly.entity_id
_entity_poly.type
_entity_poly.pdbx_seq_one_letter_code
_entity_poly.pdbx_strand_id
1 'polypeptide(L)'
;MGLIAIIGGTGVCDATMLEHVKEGQQQNYYGTIRYMQGTYKGKDIVFLPRHGKTHSIPPHLINYRANILGLKKLGVTAILSTTAVGSLNLDDRPDDFVLPDQFLDFTKSRHTSFFDGGQNGVVHVDMTDPYCPALRETVMQAGVALGYSVHNGGTYVCTEGPRFETPAEIRMFAQFGGDLVGMTNVPEVCLAREAEICYATVSMVTNFAAGISPQPLTHEEVVESMAKNSLRLRTLLMRAIELYAEGEDCSCRHTLQAYGGFSV
;
A
#
# COMPACT_ATOMS: atom_id res chain seq x y z
N MET A 1 20.42 8.18 -6.31
CA MET A 1 19.13 7.83 -6.94
C MET A 1 18.55 6.68 -6.16
N GLY A 2 17.35 6.87 -5.64
CA GLY A 2 16.71 5.93 -4.71
C GLY A 2 15.70 5.07 -5.44
N LEU A 3 15.76 3.77 -5.25
CA LEU A 3 14.88 2.81 -5.92
C LEU A 3 13.43 3.00 -5.45
N ILE A 4 12.47 2.98 -6.37
CA ILE A 4 11.04 3.10 -6.05
C ILE A 4 10.40 1.72 -6.18
N ALA A 5 9.57 1.34 -5.20
CA ALA A 5 8.81 0.11 -5.27
C ALA A 5 7.32 0.36 -5.45
N ILE A 6 6.67 -0.53 -6.19
CA ILE A 6 5.22 -0.67 -6.24
C ILE A 6 4.84 -1.95 -5.51
N ILE A 7 3.97 -1.86 -4.51
CA ILE A 7 3.39 -3.04 -3.85
C ILE A 7 1.91 -3.15 -4.21
N GLY A 8 1.54 -4.21 -4.91
CA GLY A 8 0.17 -4.37 -5.39
C GLY A 8 -0.25 -5.80 -5.67
N GLY A 9 -1.52 -5.96 -6.07
CA GLY A 9 -2.06 -7.23 -6.54
C GLY A 9 -1.61 -7.57 -7.96
N THR A 10 -1.94 -8.78 -8.41
CA THR A 10 -1.55 -9.30 -9.74
C THR A 10 -1.99 -8.42 -10.90
N GLY A 11 -3.16 -7.75 -10.79
CA GLY A 11 -3.66 -6.82 -11.83
C GLY A 11 -2.91 -5.48 -11.92
N VAL A 12 -2.03 -5.17 -10.96
CA VAL A 12 -1.22 -3.94 -10.96
C VAL A 12 0.13 -4.16 -11.63
N CYS A 13 0.61 -5.40 -11.69
CA CYS A 13 1.85 -5.72 -12.36
C CYS A 13 1.64 -5.95 -13.84
N ASP A 14 2.26 -5.13 -14.68
CA ASP A 14 2.40 -5.44 -16.09
C ASP A 14 3.84 -5.21 -16.52
N ALA A 15 4.55 -6.30 -16.78
CA ALA A 15 5.94 -6.28 -17.23
C ALA A 15 6.10 -5.52 -18.55
N THR A 16 5.04 -5.37 -19.36
CA THR A 16 5.10 -4.64 -20.64
C THR A 16 5.32 -3.14 -20.45
N MET A 17 5.09 -2.59 -19.24
CA MET A 17 5.29 -1.17 -18.94
C MET A 17 6.73 -0.83 -18.55
N LEU A 18 7.58 -1.83 -18.33
CA LEU A 18 8.95 -1.64 -17.89
C LEU A 18 9.92 -2.11 -18.96
N GLU A 19 11.02 -1.38 -19.09
CA GLU A 19 12.17 -1.77 -19.87
C GLU A 19 13.13 -2.63 -19.01
N HIS A 20 13.86 -3.54 -19.64
CA HIS A 20 14.87 -4.38 -18.97
C HIS A 20 14.35 -5.18 -17.77
N VAL A 21 13.13 -5.74 -17.90
CA VAL A 21 12.49 -6.52 -16.83
C VAL A 21 13.29 -7.77 -16.50
N LYS A 22 13.55 -7.97 -15.21
CA LYS A 22 14.10 -9.19 -14.63
C LYS A 22 13.31 -9.62 -13.40
N GLU A 23 13.11 -10.92 -13.24
CA GLU A 23 12.64 -11.47 -11.97
C GLU A 23 13.81 -11.61 -11.00
N GLY A 24 13.55 -11.37 -9.72
CA GLY A 24 14.53 -11.43 -8.66
C GLY A 24 13.97 -12.05 -7.38
N GLN A 25 14.88 -12.43 -6.48
CA GLN A 25 14.56 -12.86 -5.14
C GLN A 25 15.51 -12.20 -4.14
N GLN A 26 15.00 -11.86 -2.97
CA GLN A 26 15.79 -11.28 -1.88
C GLN A 26 15.49 -12.04 -0.60
N GLN A 27 16.49 -12.75 -0.07
CA GLN A 27 16.41 -13.39 1.23
C GLN A 27 16.71 -12.38 2.34
N ASN A 28 15.97 -12.47 3.43
CA ASN A 28 16.21 -11.72 4.66
C ASN A 28 15.84 -12.57 5.89
N TYR A 29 15.96 -11.98 7.07
CA TYR A 29 15.72 -12.65 8.35
C TYR A 29 14.33 -13.27 8.48
N TYR A 30 13.29 -12.61 7.93
CA TYR A 30 11.90 -13.05 8.04
C TYR A 30 11.45 -13.98 6.92
N GLY A 31 12.21 -14.06 5.82
CA GLY A 31 11.89 -14.91 4.68
C GLY A 31 12.46 -14.41 3.36
N THR A 32 12.01 -15.05 2.27
CA THR A 32 12.42 -14.70 0.90
C THR A 32 11.27 -14.01 0.19
N ILE A 33 11.55 -12.83 -0.38
CA ILE A 33 10.61 -12.14 -1.26
C ILE A 33 10.96 -12.42 -2.72
N ARG A 34 9.95 -12.45 -3.59
CA ARG A 34 10.11 -12.52 -5.04
C ARG A 34 9.56 -11.23 -5.63
N TYR A 35 10.31 -10.61 -6.53
CA TYR A 35 9.97 -9.33 -7.11
C TYR A 35 10.31 -9.31 -8.60
N MET A 36 9.76 -8.33 -9.31
CA MET A 36 10.24 -7.95 -10.64
C MET A 36 10.94 -6.61 -10.52
N GLN A 37 12.02 -6.42 -11.28
CA GLN A 37 12.71 -5.15 -11.38
C GLN A 37 12.82 -4.78 -12.84
N GLY A 38 12.63 -3.51 -13.14
CA GLY A 38 12.83 -2.95 -14.47
C GLY A 38 13.05 -1.45 -14.38
N THR A 39 13.04 -0.81 -15.54
CA THR A 39 13.25 0.63 -15.68
C THR A 39 12.05 1.27 -16.36
N TYR A 40 11.73 2.50 -15.98
CA TYR A 40 10.71 3.29 -16.64
C TYR A 40 11.17 4.74 -16.73
N LYS A 41 11.30 5.25 -17.96
CA LYS A 41 11.79 6.62 -18.23
C LYS A 41 13.08 6.95 -17.45
N GLY A 42 14.00 5.99 -17.38
CA GLY A 42 15.29 6.14 -16.68
C GLY A 42 15.25 5.96 -15.16
N LYS A 43 14.09 5.64 -14.56
CA LYS A 43 13.96 5.33 -13.13
C LYS A 43 13.91 3.82 -12.90
N ASP A 44 14.68 3.33 -11.94
CA ASP A 44 14.60 1.94 -11.52
C ASP A 44 13.34 1.70 -10.66
N ILE A 45 12.59 0.64 -10.98
CA ILE A 45 11.35 0.27 -10.30
C ILE A 45 11.42 -1.19 -9.86
N VAL A 46 11.01 -1.45 -8.62
CA VAL A 46 10.74 -2.80 -8.11
C VAL A 46 9.25 -3.02 -7.96
N PHE A 47 8.71 -4.05 -8.58
CA PHE A 47 7.36 -4.51 -8.32
C PHE A 47 7.36 -5.70 -7.37
N LEU A 48 6.61 -5.60 -6.28
CA LEU A 48 6.41 -6.67 -5.30
C LEU A 48 4.93 -7.10 -5.28
N PRO A 49 4.58 -8.31 -5.78
CA PRO A 49 3.21 -8.81 -5.71
C PRO A 49 2.86 -9.19 -4.26
N ARG A 50 2.00 -8.39 -3.62
CA ARG A 50 1.62 -8.57 -2.21
C ARG A 50 1.10 -9.97 -1.90
N HIS A 51 0.23 -10.48 -2.77
CA HIS A 51 -0.43 -11.78 -2.63
C HIS A 51 0.32 -12.91 -3.37
N GLY A 52 1.55 -12.67 -3.80
CA GLY A 52 2.29 -13.54 -4.71
C GLY A 52 1.78 -13.45 -6.16
N LYS A 53 2.53 -14.05 -7.08
CA LYS A 53 2.30 -13.95 -8.55
C LYS A 53 0.93 -14.51 -8.99
N THR A 54 0.38 -15.46 -8.23
CA THR A 54 -0.90 -16.12 -8.52
C THR A 54 -2.01 -15.75 -7.54
N HIS A 55 -1.83 -14.68 -6.76
CA HIS A 55 -2.80 -14.26 -5.72
C HIS A 55 -3.13 -15.38 -4.70
N SER A 56 -2.15 -16.22 -4.36
CA SER A 56 -2.36 -17.40 -3.50
C SER A 56 -2.21 -17.13 -2.01
N ILE A 57 -1.74 -15.95 -1.61
CA ILE A 57 -1.47 -15.61 -0.21
C ILE A 57 -2.57 -14.67 0.31
N PRO A 58 -3.44 -15.11 1.24
CA PRO A 58 -4.48 -14.25 1.80
C PRO A 58 -3.89 -13.16 2.72
N PRO A 59 -4.64 -12.07 2.98
CA PRO A 59 -4.12 -10.90 3.71
C PRO A 59 -3.42 -11.17 5.05
N HIS A 60 -3.97 -12.08 5.85
CA HIS A 60 -3.47 -12.45 7.18
C HIS A 60 -2.22 -13.34 7.16
N LEU A 61 -1.87 -13.92 6.00
CA LEU A 61 -0.67 -14.76 5.82
C LEU A 61 0.45 -14.07 5.04
N ILE A 62 0.25 -12.82 4.63
CA ILE A 62 1.31 -12.04 4.00
C ILE A 62 2.44 -11.82 5.00
N ASN A 63 3.66 -12.13 4.59
CA ASN A 63 4.85 -11.84 5.40
C ASN A 63 5.30 -10.39 5.18
N TYR A 64 4.58 -9.44 5.80
CA TYR A 64 4.84 -8.01 5.66
C TYR A 64 6.26 -7.60 6.08
N ARG A 65 6.80 -8.22 7.14
CA ARG A 65 8.18 -7.97 7.60
C ARG A 65 9.19 -8.40 6.55
N ALA A 66 9.04 -9.59 5.95
CA ALA A 66 9.91 -10.01 4.85
C ALA A 66 9.78 -9.07 3.64
N ASN A 67 8.57 -8.65 3.29
CA ASN A 67 8.30 -7.73 2.19
C ASN A 67 9.07 -6.40 2.37
N ILE A 68 8.84 -5.70 3.47
CA ILE A 68 9.43 -4.38 3.69
C ILE A 68 10.94 -4.47 3.91
N LEU A 69 11.43 -5.41 4.72
CA LEU A 69 12.88 -5.57 4.92
C LEU A 69 13.59 -5.98 3.62
N GLY A 70 12.95 -6.81 2.80
CA GLY A 70 13.46 -7.20 1.49
C GLY A 70 13.59 -5.99 0.55
N LEU A 71 12.57 -5.13 0.48
CA LEU A 71 12.64 -3.88 -0.29
C LEU A 71 13.73 -2.95 0.24
N LYS A 72 13.84 -2.77 1.57
CA LYS A 72 14.91 -1.97 2.17
C LYS A 72 16.30 -2.50 1.78
N LYS A 73 16.51 -3.82 1.82
CA LYS A 73 17.75 -4.49 1.36
C LYS A 73 18.09 -4.23 -0.09
N LEU A 74 17.10 -4.06 -0.95
CA LEU A 74 17.28 -3.71 -2.36
C LEU A 74 17.62 -2.22 -2.57
N GLY A 75 17.63 -1.41 -1.52
CA GLY A 75 17.86 0.03 -1.61
C GLY A 75 16.61 0.83 -1.96
N VAL A 76 15.41 0.25 -1.77
CA VAL A 76 14.14 0.98 -1.95
C VAL A 76 14.04 2.10 -0.92
N THR A 77 13.71 3.29 -1.41
CA THR A 77 13.57 4.50 -0.59
C THR A 77 12.17 5.10 -0.64
N ALA A 78 11.32 4.64 -1.57
CA ALA A 78 9.94 5.05 -1.69
C ALA A 78 9.07 3.85 -2.14
N ILE A 79 7.86 3.76 -1.59
CA ILE A 79 6.87 2.74 -1.91
C ILE A 79 5.55 3.41 -2.27
N LEU A 80 5.03 3.09 -3.46
CA LEU A 80 3.63 3.32 -3.81
C LEU A 80 2.88 1.99 -3.71
N SER A 81 2.04 1.89 -2.70
CA SER A 81 1.19 0.73 -2.46
C SER A 81 -0.17 0.91 -3.13
N THR A 82 -0.81 -0.19 -3.50
CA THR A 82 -2.21 -0.18 -3.97
C THR A 82 -3.08 -1.10 -3.14
N THR A 83 -4.33 -0.73 -2.91
CA THR A 83 -5.30 -1.57 -2.21
C THR A 83 -6.66 -1.52 -2.90
N ALA A 84 -7.33 -2.66 -3.02
CA ALA A 84 -8.76 -2.70 -3.31
C ALA A 84 -9.53 -2.51 -2.00
N VAL A 85 -10.53 -1.63 -1.99
CA VAL A 85 -11.27 -1.28 -0.77
C VAL A 85 -12.78 -1.23 -1.00
N GLY A 86 -13.54 -1.53 0.04
CA GLY A 86 -14.94 -1.14 0.13
C GLY A 86 -15.05 0.27 0.68
N SER A 87 -15.98 1.07 0.17
CA SER A 87 -16.24 2.41 0.68
C SER A 87 -17.33 2.41 1.74
N LEU A 88 -17.11 3.17 2.82
CA LEU A 88 -18.07 3.51 3.86
C LEU A 88 -18.64 4.92 3.66
N ASN A 89 -18.01 5.72 2.79
CA ASN A 89 -18.40 7.06 2.43
C ASN A 89 -19.11 7.09 1.07
N LEU A 90 -20.31 7.66 1.00
CA LEU A 90 -21.09 7.69 -0.25
C LEU A 90 -20.49 8.59 -1.34
N ASP A 91 -19.59 9.52 -0.96
CA ASP A 91 -18.89 10.40 -1.88
C ASP A 91 -17.70 9.68 -2.56
N ASP A 92 -17.13 8.65 -1.93
CA ASP A 92 -16.08 7.79 -2.48
C ASP A 92 -16.72 6.59 -3.19
N ARG A 93 -16.93 6.71 -4.51
CA ARG A 93 -17.74 5.77 -5.28
C ARG A 93 -16.88 4.66 -5.89
N PRO A 94 -17.45 3.48 -6.21
CA PRO A 94 -16.75 2.48 -7.01
C PRO A 94 -16.12 3.08 -8.27
N ASP A 95 -14.90 2.63 -8.59
CA ASP A 95 -14.01 3.13 -9.64
C ASP A 95 -13.25 4.44 -9.33
N ASP A 96 -13.50 5.06 -8.17
CA ASP A 96 -12.70 6.18 -7.68
C ASP A 96 -11.36 5.72 -7.07
N PHE A 97 -10.38 6.62 -7.12
CA PHE A 97 -9.14 6.48 -6.37
C PHE A 97 -9.19 7.38 -5.14
N VAL A 98 -8.71 6.86 -4.01
CA VAL A 98 -8.60 7.60 -2.76
C VAL A 98 -7.18 7.46 -2.22
N LEU A 99 -6.61 8.56 -1.74
CA LEU A 99 -5.34 8.59 -1.04
C LEU A 99 -5.61 8.68 0.46
N PRO A 100 -5.76 7.56 1.19
CA PRO A 100 -6.02 7.60 2.63
C PRO A 100 -4.83 8.23 3.36
N ASP A 101 -5.09 9.22 4.22
CA ASP A 101 -4.11 9.91 5.05
C ASP A 101 -4.07 9.41 6.49
N GLN A 102 -5.07 8.62 6.89
CA GLN A 102 -5.15 7.99 8.21
C GLN A 102 -5.57 6.52 8.11
N PHE A 103 -5.39 5.77 9.20
CA PHE A 103 -5.91 4.40 9.30
C PHE A 103 -6.41 4.06 10.71
N LEU A 104 -7.30 3.08 10.77
CA LEU A 104 -7.68 2.37 12.00
C LEU A 104 -7.28 0.90 11.89
N ASP A 105 -6.55 0.39 12.87
CA ASP A 105 -6.07 -1.00 12.87
C ASP A 105 -7.02 -1.92 13.66
N PHE A 106 -7.76 -2.77 12.94
CA PHE A 106 -8.58 -3.85 13.47
C PHE A 106 -8.02 -5.23 13.10
N THR A 107 -6.74 -5.30 12.73
CA THR A 107 -6.01 -6.56 12.58
C THR A 107 -5.72 -7.16 13.96
N LYS A 108 -5.42 -8.46 13.99
CA LYS A 108 -5.46 -9.31 15.20
C LYS A 108 -4.26 -10.25 15.31
N SER A 109 -3.77 -10.79 14.20
CA SER A 109 -2.79 -11.90 14.22
C SER A 109 -1.47 -11.61 13.52
N ARG A 110 -1.20 -10.34 13.20
CA ARG A 110 -0.05 -9.94 12.38
C ARG A 110 1.10 -9.45 13.25
N HIS A 111 2.33 -9.71 12.81
CA HIS A 111 3.49 -9.04 13.39
C HIS A 111 3.59 -7.62 12.82
N THR A 112 3.47 -6.61 13.69
CA THR A 112 3.31 -5.21 13.28
C THR A 112 4.58 -4.36 13.41
N SER A 113 5.67 -4.93 13.94
CA SER A 113 6.94 -4.23 14.14
C SER A 113 8.16 -5.13 13.84
N PHE A 114 9.26 -4.51 13.43
CA PHE A 114 10.60 -5.12 13.42
C PHE A 114 11.24 -5.17 14.82
N PHE A 115 10.82 -4.27 15.72
CA PHE A 115 11.36 -4.07 17.06
C PHE A 115 10.49 -4.80 18.10
N ASP A 116 10.48 -6.13 18.03
CA ASP A 116 9.65 -7.01 18.86
C ASP A 116 10.30 -7.42 20.20
N GLY A 117 11.26 -6.63 20.68
CA GLY A 117 11.99 -6.86 21.93
C GLY A 117 13.24 -7.72 21.77
N GLY A 118 13.82 -8.15 22.91
CA GLY A 118 15.03 -8.97 22.93
C GLY A 118 16.22 -8.27 22.25
N GLN A 119 16.85 -8.95 21.28
CA GLN A 119 17.98 -8.40 20.53
C GLN A 119 17.56 -7.31 19.53
N ASN A 120 16.30 -7.28 19.11
CA ASN A 120 15.78 -6.27 18.20
C ASN A 120 15.49 -4.94 18.92
N GLY A 121 15.42 -4.93 20.26
CA GLY A 121 15.17 -3.72 21.04
C GLY A 121 13.71 -3.27 20.97
N VAL A 122 13.47 -2.03 21.43
CA VAL A 122 12.13 -1.41 21.51
C VAL A 122 12.19 -0.03 20.88
N VAL A 123 11.28 0.22 19.94
CA VAL A 123 11.15 1.48 19.20
C VAL A 123 9.69 1.90 19.20
N HIS A 124 9.46 3.21 19.32
CA HIS A 124 8.13 3.82 19.21
C HIS A 124 8.17 4.85 18.09
N VAL A 125 7.70 4.48 16.91
CA VAL A 125 7.58 5.40 15.77
C VAL A 125 6.32 6.25 15.90
N ASP A 126 6.45 7.52 15.55
CA ASP A 126 5.29 8.41 15.40
C ASP A 126 4.53 8.05 14.12
N MET A 127 3.21 7.91 14.27
CA MET A 127 2.27 7.60 13.19
C MET A 127 1.20 8.70 13.04
N THR A 128 1.43 9.89 13.61
CA THR A 128 0.53 11.06 13.47
C THR A 128 0.22 11.35 12.00
N ASP A 129 1.25 11.34 11.15
CA ASP A 129 1.13 11.43 9.69
C ASP A 129 1.69 10.13 9.07
N PRO A 130 0.90 9.06 8.95
CA PRO A 130 1.41 7.72 8.65
C PRO A 130 1.92 7.59 7.21
N TYR A 131 1.39 8.38 6.27
CA TYR A 131 1.77 8.36 4.86
C TYR A 131 2.65 9.56 4.48
N CYS A 132 3.54 9.37 3.52
CA CYS A 132 4.49 10.39 3.06
C CYS A 132 3.76 11.50 2.27
N PRO A 133 3.79 12.76 2.73
CA PRO A 133 3.09 13.86 2.06
C PRO A 133 3.62 14.12 0.64
N ALA A 134 4.93 14.02 0.41
CA ALA A 134 5.53 14.23 -0.90
C ALA A 134 5.08 13.18 -1.93
N LEU A 135 4.99 11.90 -1.52
CA LEU A 135 4.47 10.85 -2.41
C LEU A 135 2.98 11.04 -2.71
N ARG A 136 2.19 11.41 -1.70
CA ARG A 136 0.75 11.69 -1.89
C ARG A 136 0.54 12.84 -2.88
N GLU A 137 1.25 13.95 -2.69
CA GLU A 137 1.21 15.10 -3.58
C GLU A 137 1.58 14.72 -5.02
N THR A 138 2.59 13.88 -5.19
CA THR A 138 2.99 13.39 -6.51
C THR A 138 1.87 12.59 -7.19
N VAL A 139 1.12 11.78 -6.44
CA VAL A 139 -0.03 11.05 -7.00
C VAL A 139 -1.18 12.01 -7.34
N MET A 140 -1.42 13.04 -6.53
CA MET A 140 -2.42 14.07 -6.83
C MET A 140 -2.10 14.80 -8.14
N GLN A 141 -0.85 15.23 -8.31
CA GLN A 141 -0.38 15.87 -9.55
C GLN A 141 -0.52 14.95 -10.76
N ALA A 142 -0.22 13.66 -10.59
CA ALA A 142 -0.43 12.66 -11.63
C ALA A 142 -1.91 12.52 -12.01
N GLY A 143 -2.81 12.50 -11.02
CA GLY A 143 -4.26 12.47 -11.22
C GLY A 143 -4.75 13.65 -12.04
N VAL A 144 -4.35 14.88 -11.66
CA VAL A 144 -4.67 16.11 -12.40
C VAL A 144 -4.17 16.04 -13.84
N ALA A 145 -2.91 15.63 -14.05
CA ALA A 145 -2.31 15.54 -15.38
C ALA A 145 -3.01 14.52 -16.30
N LEU A 146 -3.64 13.49 -15.72
CA LEU A 146 -4.38 12.44 -16.44
C LEU A 146 -5.88 12.70 -16.54
N GLY A 147 -6.39 13.76 -15.87
CA GLY A 147 -7.83 14.00 -15.74
C GLY A 147 -8.54 12.92 -14.91
N TYR A 148 -7.85 12.27 -13.98
CA TYR A 148 -8.42 11.27 -13.09
C TYR A 148 -8.88 11.93 -11.79
N SER A 149 -10.08 11.57 -11.32
CA SER A 149 -10.52 11.91 -9.97
C SER A 149 -9.72 11.09 -8.97
N VAL A 150 -9.05 11.77 -8.05
CA VAL A 150 -8.32 11.19 -6.92
C VAL A 150 -8.72 11.97 -5.68
N HIS A 151 -9.42 11.32 -4.75
CA HIS A 151 -9.81 11.93 -3.48
C HIS A 151 -8.60 12.01 -2.55
N ASN A 152 -8.35 13.18 -1.97
CA ASN A 152 -7.20 13.42 -1.11
C ASN A 152 -7.64 13.42 0.36
N GLY A 153 -7.32 12.34 1.06
CA GLY A 153 -7.71 12.13 2.46
C GLY A 153 -8.68 10.97 2.58
N GLY A 154 -8.81 10.47 3.80
CA GLY A 154 -9.70 9.37 4.16
C GLY A 154 -9.04 8.42 5.14
N THR A 155 -9.85 7.85 6.02
CA THR A 155 -9.42 6.91 7.05
C THR A 155 -9.62 5.47 6.58
N TYR A 156 -8.51 4.76 6.38
CA TYR A 156 -8.51 3.34 6.02
C TYR A 156 -8.72 2.44 7.24
N VAL A 157 -9.82 1.72 7.31
CA VAL A 157 -10.03 0.68 8.32
C VAL A 157 -9.42 -0.63 7.84
N CYS A 158 -8.35 -1.07 8.50
CA CYS A 158 -7.69 -2.32 8.17
C CYS A 158 -8.23 -3.47 9.02
N THR A 159 -8.94 -4.40 8.40
CA THR A 159 -9.47 -5.60 9.06
C THR A 159 -8.59 -6.82 8.80
N GLU A 160 -8.76 -7.87 9.60
CA GLU A 160 -7.96 -9.09 9.47
C GLU A 160 -8.28 -9.88 8.18
N GLY A 161 -9.55 -9.94 7.78
CA GLY A 161 -10.02 -10.88 6.77
C GLY A 161 -9.92 -12.36 7.21
N PRO A 162 -10.01 -13.34 6.29
CA PRO A 162 -10.30 -13.18 4.86
C PRO A 162 -11.80 -13.02 4.57
N ARG A 163 -12.67 -13.19 5.56
CA ARG A 163 -14.10 -12.86 5.37
C ARG A 163 -14.26 -11.36 5.17
N PHE A 164 -15.28 -10.97 4.42
CA PHE A 164 -15.78 -9.61 4.48
C PHE A 164 -16.42 -9.32 5.84
N GLU A 165 -16.59 -8.04 6.11
CA GLU A 165 -17.19 -7.47 7.29
C GLU A 165 -18.69 -7.77 7.33
N THR A 166 -19.26 -7.87 8.53
CA THR A 166 -20.71 -7.82 8.70
C THR A 166 -21.21 -6.38 8.55
N PRO A 167 -22.48 -6.15 8.17
CA PRO A 167 -23.06 -4.81 8.17
C PRO A 167 -22.99 -4.08 9.51
N ALA A 168 -22.96 -4.82 10.64
CA ALA A 168 -22.80 -4.25 11.96
C ALA A 168 -21.39 -3.70 12.18
N GLU A 169 -20.36 -4.43 11.74
CA GLU A 169 -18.97 -3.96 11.77
C GLU A 169 -18.79 -2.73 10.89
N ILE A 170 -19.35 -2.73 9.67
CA ILE A 170 -19.30 -1.56 8.77
C ILE A 170 -19.92 -0.31 9.41
N ARG A 171 -21.11 -0.42 10.02
CA ARG A 171 -21.72 0.71 10.73
C ARG A 171 -20.88 1.20 11.91
N MET A 172 -20.23 0.29 12.63
CA MET A 172 -19.32 0.67 13.73
C MET A 172 -18.09 1.40 13.20
N PHE A 173 -17.48 0.92 12.13
CA PHE A 173 -16.31 1.54 11.50
C PHE A 173 -16.62 2.96 11.01
N ALA A 174 -17.77 3.17 10.38
CA ALA A 174 -18.22 4.51 9.99
C ALA A 174 -18.36 5.44 11.20
N GLN A 175 -18.88 4.95 12.33
CA GLN A 175 -18.99 5.75 13.58
C GLN A 175 -17.63 6.10 14.18
N PHE A 176 -16.60 5.32 13.92
CA PHE A 176 -15.21 5.63 14.31
C PHE A 176 -14.49 6.54 13.32
N GLY A 177 -15.18 7.02 12.28
CA GLY A 177 -14.62 7.90 11.27
C GLY A 177 -13.90 7.17 10.14
N GLY A 178 -14.20 5.88 9.92
CA GLY A 178 -13.67 5.12 8.79
C GLY A 178 -14.38 5.48 7.48
N ASP A 179 -13.60 5.78 6.44
CA ASP A 179 -14.10 6.10 5.09
C ASP A 179 -13.97 4.90 4.15
N LEU A 180 -12.92 4.10 4.35
CA LEU A 180 -12.59 2.93 3.54
C LEU A 180 -12.40 1.71 4.42
N VAL A 181 -12.63 0.52 3.88
CA VAL A 181 -12.28 -0.74 4.53
C VAL A 181 -11.50 -1.64 3.59
N GLY A 182 -10.43 -2.24 4.10
CA GLY A 182 -9.67 -3.25 3.40
C GLY A 182 -8.81 -4.05 4.37
N MET A 183 -7.89 -4.86 3.83
CA MET A 183 -7.24 -5.90 4.64
C MET A 183 -5.72 -5.86 4.64
N THR A 184 -5.05 -4.93 3.95
CA THR A 184 -3.61 -5.09 3.63
C THR A 184 -2.72 -3.90 3.93
N ASN A 185 -3.27 -2.73 4.26
CA ASN A 185 -2.44 -1.55 4.49
C ASN A 185 -1.67 -1.60 5.81
N VAL A 186 -2.24 -2.22 6.84
CA VAL A 186 -1.60 -2.44 8.13
C VAL A 186 -1.20 -3.92 8.25
N PRO A 187 0.05 -4.26 8.62
CA PRO A 187 1.12 -3.39 9.11
C PRO A 187 2.10 -2.89 8.03
N GLU A 188 1.76 -2.97 6.74
CA GLU A 188 2.66 -2.55 5.65
C GLU A 188 3.15 -1.10 5.82
N VAL A 189 2.24 -0.17 6.15
CA VAL A 189 2.56 1.24 6.41
C VAL A 189 3.44 1.43 7.65
N CYS A 190 3.17 0.71 8.74
CA CYS A 190 3.94 0.81 9.99
C CYS A 190 5.37 0.32 9.80
N LEU A 191 5.53 -0.82 9.12
CA LEU A 191 6.84 -1.39 8.84
C LEU A 191 7.63 -0.52 7.86
N ALA A 192 6.97 0.08 6.86
CA ALA A 192 7.64 1.01 5.96
C ALA A 192 8.15 2.25 6.70
N ARG A 193 7.37 2.76 7.67
CA ARG A 193 7.76 3.86 8.57
C ARG A 193 8.97 3.48 9.43
N GLU A 194 8.94 2.33 10.08
CA GLU A 194 10.09 1.80 10.84
C GLU A 194 11.34 1.62 9.97
N ALA A 195 11.16 1.17 8.73
CA ALA A 195 12.27 1.00 7.78
C ALA A 195 12.79 2.32 7.19
N GLU A 196 12.29 3.47 7.62
CA GLU A 196 12.63 4.81 7.08
C GLU A 196 12.42 4.90 5.56
N ILE A 197 11.31 4.35 5.06
CA ILE A 197 10.91 4.36 3.65
C ILE A 197 9.72 5.31 3.48
N CYS A 198 9.78 6.21 2.49
CA CYS A 198 8.62 7.00 2.10
C CYS A 198 7.50 6.07 1.60
N TYR A 199 6.32 6.11 2.21
CA TYR A 199 5.22 5.20 1.86
C TYR A 199 3.92 5.96 1.63
N ALA A 200 3.23 5.67 0.53
CA ALA A 200 1.86 6.12 0.30
C ALA A 200 1.03 4.99 -0.33
N THR A 201 -0.29 5.06 -0.17
CA THR A 201 -1.21 4.06 -0.72
C THR A 201 -2.23 4.72 -1.62
N VAL A 202 -2.46 4.13 -2.80
CA VAL A 202 -3.57 4.45 -3.68
C VAL A 202 -4.64 3.37 -3.50
N SER A 203 -5.71 3.74 -2.81
CA SER A 203 -6.89 2.89 -2.65
C SER A 203 -7.78 3.01 -3.88
N MET A 204 -8.20 1.87 -4.42
CA MET A 204 -9.19 1.80 -5.47
C MET A 204 -10.49 1.27 -4.88
N VAL A 205 -11.53 2.09 -4.92
CA VAL A 205 -12.86 1.70 -4.43
C VAL A 205 -13.46 0.71 -5.42
N THR A 206 -13.79 -0.49 -4.95
CA THR A 206 -14.35 -1.55 -5.81
C THR A 206 -15.84 -1.77 -5.56
N ASN A 207 -16.32 -1.38 -4.39
CA ASN A 207 -17.69 -1.57 -3.96
C ASN A 207 -18.03 -0.59 -2.83
N PHE A 208 -19.32 -0.46 -2.51
CA PHE A 208 -19.74 0.02 -1.20
C PHE A 208 -19.74 -1.16 -0.23
N ALA A 209 -19.14 -0.95 0.94
CA ALA A 209 -18.93 -2.01 1.92
C ALA A 209 -20.24 -2.70 2.34
N ALA A 210 -20.11 -3.87 2.98
CA ALA A 210 -21.24 -4.74 3.29
C ALA A 210 -22.40 -4.02 4.01
N GLY A 211 -23.60 -4.12 3.43
CA GLY A 211 -24.83 -3.56 4.01
C GLY A 211 -25.08 -2.08 3.74
N ILE A 212 -24.24 -1.42 2.93
CA ILE A 212 -24.52 -0.08 2.40
C ILE A 212 -25.34 -0.20 1.11
N SER A 213 -24.93 -1.09 0.21
CA SER A 213 -25.71 -1.46 -0.98
C SER A 213 -26.84 -2.44 -0.60
N PRO A 214 -28.01 -2.41 -1.27
CA PRO A 214 -29.06 -3.41 -1.06
C PRO A 214 -28.66 -4.81 -1.57
N GLN A 215 -27.65 -4.91 -2.45
CA GLN A 215 -27.11 -6.19 -2.90
C GLN A 215 -26.00 -6.70 -1.96
N PRO A 216 -25.91 -8.02 -1.72
CA PRO A 216 -24.77 -8.61 -1.01
C PRO A 216 -23.46 -8.38 -1.77
N LEU A 217 -22.41 -8.01 -1.04
CA LEU A 217 -21.05 -7.90 -1.56
C LEU A 217 -20.52 -9.26 -2.00
N THR A 218 -19.95 -9.34 -3.21
CA THR A 218 -19.29 -10.56 -3.69
C THR A 218 -17.81 -10.33 -3.99
N HIS A 219 -17.02 -11.41 -3.98
CA HIS A 219 -15.63 -11.35 -4.43
C HIS A 219 -15.53 -11.06 -5.94
N GLU A 220 -16.51 -11.53 -6.73
CA GLU A 220 -16.55 -11.32 -8.18
C GLU A 220 -16.66 -9.83 -8.54
N GLU A 221 -17.49 -9.06 -7.83
CA GLU A 221 -17.60 -7.61 -8.00
C GLU A 221 -16.25 -6.92 -7.83
N VAL A 222 -15.46 -7.34 -6.82
CA VAL A 222 -14.12 -6.81 -6.58
C VAL A 222 -13.18 -7.14 -7.75
N VAL A 223 -13.21 -8.38 -8.24
CA VAL A 223 -12.37 -8.84 -9.36
C VAL A 223 -12.72 -8.08 -10.65
N GLU A 224 -14.00 -7.91 -10.95
CA GLU A 224 -14.47 -7.19 -12.14
C GLU A 224 -14.07 -5.71 -12.11
N SER A 225 -14.29 -5.03 -10.97
CA SER A 225 -13.86 -3.63 -10.82
C SER A 225 -12.34 -3.50 -10.96
N MET A 226 -11.56 -4.39 -10.32
CA MET A 226 -10.10 -4.42 -10.45
C MET A 226 -9.64 -4.63 -11.89
N ALA A 227 -10.26 -5.55 -12.63
CA ALA A 227 -9.93 -5.77 -14.04
C ALA A 227 -10.19 -4.51 -14.87
N LYS A 228 -11.37 -3.89 -14.70
CA LYS A 228 -11.81 -2.68 -15.39
C LYS A 228 -10.87 -1.49 -15.17
N ASN A 229 -10.38 -1.29 -13.95
CA ASN A 229 -9.60 -0.11 -13.59
C ASN A 229 -8.09 -0.35 -13.48
N SER A 230 -7.62 -1.58 -13.62
CA SER A 230 -6.20 -1.94 -13.55
C SER A 230 -5.31 -1.06 -14.43
N LEU A 231 -5.76 -0.73 -15.65
CA LEU A 231 -5.01 0.13 -16.55
C LEU A 231 -4.94 1.57 -16.03
N ARG A 232 -6.07 2.15 -15.59
CA ARG A 232 -6.11 3.50 -14.99
C ARG A 232 -5.20 3.60 -13.77
N LEU A 233 -5.26 2.62 -12.87
CA LEU A 233 -4.43 2.57 -11.68
C LEU A 233 -2.95 2.51 -12.05
N ARG A 234 -2.57 1.62 -12.98
CA ARG A 234 -1.19 1.53 -13.47
C ARG A 234 -0.72 2.84 -14.10
N THR A 235 -1.49 3.43 -15.00
CA THR A 235 -1.16 4.72 -15.63
C THR A 235 -0.96 5.82 -14.58
N LEU A 236 -1.81 5.88 -13.56
CA LEU A 236 -1.68 6.83 -12.45
C LEU A 236 -0.37 6.63 -11.69
N LEU A 237 -0.03 5.40 -11.29
CA LEU A 237 1.20 5.09 -10.57
C LEU A 237 2.45 5.42 -11.39
N MET A 238 2.47 5.03 -12.67
CA MET A 238 3.61 5.27 -13.54
C MET A 238 3.81 6.77 -13.77
N ARG A 239 2.71 7.53 -13.91
CA ARG A 239 2.79 8.99 -14.01
C ARG A 239 3.26 9.63 -12.70
N ALA A 240 2.82 9.13 -11.55
CA ALA A 240 3.32 9.59 -10.25
C ALA A 240 4.81 9.30 -10.12
N ILE A 241 5.27 8.10 -10.48
CA ILE A 241 6.70 7.75 -10.46
C ILE A 241 7.51 8.68 -11.37
N GLU A 242 7.02 9.03 -12.55
CA GLU A 242 7.68 10.00 -13.42
C GLU A 242 7.86 11.36 -12.74
N LEU A 243 6.81 11.86 -12.09
CA LEU A 243 6.80 13.17 -11.42
C LEU A 243 7.60 13.19 -10.10
N TYR A 244 7.79 12.04 -9.44
CA TYR A 244 8.45 11.98 -8.14
C TYR A 244 9.91 12.46 -8.21
N ALA A 245 10.24 13.52 -7.48
CA ALA A 245 11.61 13.99 -7.32
C ALA A 245 12.35 13.09 -6.33
N GLU A 246 13.28 12.27 -6.83
CA GLU A 246 14.08 11.42 -5.96
C GLU A 246 14.98 12.24 -5.04
N GLY A 247 15.04 11.85 -3.77
CA GLY A 247 15.98 12.43 -2.81
C GLY A 247 15.49 13.70 -2.11
N GLU A 248 14.24 14.13 -2.34
CA GLU A 248 13.63 15.11 -1.43
C GLU A 248 13.60 14.56 0.00
N ASP A 249 14.02 15.42 0.92
CA ASP A 249 14.10 15.08 2.32
C ASP A 249 12.73 15.21 2.99
N CYS A 250 12.39 14.26 3.86
CA CYS A 250 11.13 14.28 4.59
C CYS A 250 11.24 13.48 5.90
N SER A 251 10.28 13.70 6.81
CA SER A 251 10.28 13.07 8.14
C SER A 251 10.30 11.53 8.09
N CYS A 252 9.74 10.91 7.05
CA CYS A 252 9.75 9.45 6.90
C CYS A 252 11.18 8.87 6.91
N ARG A 253 12.16 9.61 6.36
CA ARG A 253 13.56 9.15 6.20
C ARG A 253 14.38 9.22 7.48
N HIS A 254 13.88 9.92 8.49
CA HIS A 254 14.57 10.17 9.77
C HIS A 254 13.79 9.63 10.97
N THR A 255 12.80 8.78 10.72
CA THR A 255 11.89 8.26 11.76
C THR A 255 12.67 7.64 12.92
N LEU A 256 13.78 6.96 12.63
CA LEU A 256 14.61 6.30 13.64
C LEU A 256 15.89 7.06 13.98
N GLN A 257 16.01 8.34 13.62
CA GLN A 257 17.21 9.13 13.90
C GLN A 257 17.59 9.11 15.39
N ALA A 258 16.60 9.21 16.29
CA ALA A 258 16.81 9.14 17.74
C ALA A 258 17.28 7.75 18.23
N TYR A 259 17.07 6.70 17.42
CA TYR A 259 17.48 5.32 17.66
C TYR A 259 18.74 4.91 16.88
N GLY A 260 19.36 5.83 16.12
CA GLY A 260 20.56 5.57 15.31
C GLY A 260 20.28 5.18 13.84
N GLY A 261 19.03 5.28 13.38
CA GLY A 261 18.59 4.92 12.02
C GLY A 261 18.26 3.43 11.85
N PHE A 262 17.60 3.09 10.75
CA PHE A 262 17.27 1.70 10.44
C PHE A 262 18.43 0.97 9.74
N SER A 263 18.99 -0.06 10.39
CA SER A 263 20.06 -0.91 9.84
C SER A 263 19.55 -2.24 9.30
N VAL A 264 20.24 -2.80 8.31
CA VAL A 264 19.78 -3.89 7.43
C VAL A 264 20.75 -5.08 7.38
#